data_AF-A0A1Y1QHL6-F1
#
_entry.id   AF-A0A1Y1QHL6-F1
#
_cell.length_a   1.000
_cell.length_b   1.000
_cell.length_c   1.000
_cell.angle_alpha   90.00
_cell.angle_beta   90.00
_cell.angle_gamma   90.00
#
_symmetry.space_group_name_H-M   'P 1'
#
loop_
_entity.id
_entity.type
_entity.pdbx_description
1 polymer ?
#
loop_
_entity_poly.entity_id
_entity_poly.type
_entity_poly.pdbx_seq_one_letter_code
_entity_poly.pdbx_strand_id
1 'polypeptide(L)'
;MPLQPLNAGLYDLILTDALKHKIQALTSQQASLENLDTANSHERLAEVVGRQLALILDDLAGQDDQKLLSQLTLVNDLLLDLRQRVSGSAEVVELLANPVQRLTSIHPQHQTPQAPETGLSTPWLFTAGKDTPSLLHELKRELANCNQVDILVSFITQTGVRRLEDVLQAITAVDATGNSCVQIRVLTTTYTGATDAKALDYLARLPGCTVKVSLDGR
;
A
#
# COMPACT_ATOMS: atom_id res chain seq x y z
N MET A 1 -8.57 10.21 22.54
CA MET A 1 -7.22 10.14 23.14
C MET A 1 -7.05 11.24 24.17
N PRO A 2 -6.46 10.97 25.35
CA PRO A 2 -5.89 12.04 26.15
C PRO A 2 -4.84 12.70 25.27
N LEU A 3 -5.14 13.93 24.97
CA LEU A 3 -4.51 14.76 24.00
C LEU A 3 -3.09 15.02 24.54
N GLN A 4 -2.06 14.31 24.03
CA GLN A 4 -0.67 14.43 24.48
C GLN A 4 -0.27 15.92 24.59
N PRO A 5 0.55 16.29 25.59
CA PRO A 5 0.99 17.67 25.74
C PRO A 5 1.67 18.14 24.45
N LEU A 6 1.38 19.39 24.04
CA LEU A 6 2.10 20.03 22.94
C LEU A 6 3.49 20.40 23.46
N ASN A 7 4.51 19.75 22.91
CA ASN A 7 5.90 20.02 23.20
C ASN A 7 6.48 20.96 22.13
N ALA A 8 7.64 21.57 22.41
CA ALA A 8 8.34 22.29 21.36
C ALA A 8 8.86 21.30 20.30
N GLY A 9 8.56 21.54 19.03
CA GLY A 9 8.96 20.67 17.93
C GLY A 9 8.26 21.00 16.62
N LEU A 10 8.58 20.24 15.57
CA LEU A 10 7.87 20.30 14.29
C LEU A 10 6.64 19.39 14.34
N TYR A 11 5.54 19.88 13.78
CA TYR A 11 4.27 19.16 13.70
C TYR A 11 3.80 19.17 12.25
N ASP A 12 3.29 18.03 11.80
CA ASP A 12 2.56 17.91 10.54
C ASP A 12 1.11 17.48 10.85
N LEU A 13 0.30 18.43 11.36
CA LEU A 13 -1.05 18.18 11.86
C LEU A 13 -2.04 19.21 11.30
N ILE A 14 -3.20 18.75 10.85
CA ILE A 14 -4.34 19.63 10.55
C ILE A 14 -4.90 20.18 11.86
N LEU A 15 -5.16 21.49 11.86
CA LEU A 15 -5.74 22.19 13.01
C LEU A 15 -7.19 21.77 13.25
N THR A 16 -7.45 21.09 14.36
CA THR A 16 -8.79 20.81 14.88
C THR A 16 -9.19 21.82 15.95
N ASP A 17 -10.48 21.93 16.30
CA ASP A 17 -10.93 22.82 17.37
C ASP A 17 -10.24 22.51 18.71
N ALA A 18 -10.07 21.24 19.03
CA ALA A 18 -9.36 20.82 20.22
C ALA A 18 -7.87 21.24 20.21
N LEU A 19 -7.20 21.17 19.05
CA LEU A 19 -5.83 21.62 18.90
C LEU A 19 -5.72 23.15 18.97
N LYS A 20 -6.69 23.86 18.37
CA LYS A 20 -6.81 25.32 18.43
C LYS A 20 -6.94 25.81 19.88
N HIS A 21 -7.80 25.17 20.68
CA HIS A 21 -7.94 25.49 22.11
C HIS A 21 -6.64 25.28 22.88
N LYS A 22 -5.89 24.22 22.59
CA LYS A 22 -4.59 23.98 23.23
C LYS A 22 -3.53 25.00 22.85
N ILE A 23 -3.47 25.40 21.57
CA ILE A 23 -2.55 26.43 21.10
C ILE A 23 -2.85 27.76 21.79
N GLN A 24 -4.12 28.10 21.98
CA GLN A 24 -4.54 29.31 22.71
C GLN A 24 -4.15 29.28 24.19
N ALA A 25 -3.99 28.11 24.79
CA ALA A 25 -3.56 27.95 26.17
C ALA A 25 -2.02 28.03 26.35
N LEU A 26 -1.25 28.15 25.27
CA LEU A 26 0.21 28.30 25.36
C LEU A 26 0.56 29.71 25.86
N THR A 27 1.37 29.77 26.92
CA THR A 27 1.77 31.04 27.56
C THR A 27 3.19 31.47 27.19
N SER A 28 4.10 30.51 26.95
CA SER A 28 5.53 30.75 26.68
C SER A 28 6.01 30.21 25.33
N GLN A 29 5.09 29.72 24.50
CA GLN A 29 5.38 29.14 23.19
C GLN A 29 4.47 29.76 22.13
N GLN A 30 4.98 29.84 20.89
CA GLN A 30 4.23 30.34 19.74
C GLN A 30 4.01 29.21 18.75
N ALA A 31 2.78 29.09 18.24
CA ALA A 31 2.48 28.21 17.12
C ALA A 31 2.70 28.96 15.79
N SER A 32 3.33 28.29 14.83
CA SER A 32 3.37 28.73 13.44
C SER A 32 2.32 27.94 12.67
N LEU A 33 1.43 28.64 11.96
CA LEU A 33 0.36 28.03 11.18
C LEU A 33 0.51 28.46 9.73
N GLU A 34 0.31 27.52 8.82
CA GLU A 34 0.27 27.77 7.39
C GLU A 34 -1.10 27.37 6.82
N ASN A 35 -1.50 28.03 5.74
CA ASN A 35 -2.71 27.65 5.02
C ASN A 35 -2.44 26.38 4.21
N LEU A 36 -3.44 25.49 4.15
CA LEU A 36 -3.34 24.29 3.32
C LEU A 36 -3.30 24.67 1.84
N ASP A 37 -2.37 24.03 1.11
CA ASP A 37 -2.37 24.07 -0.34
C ASP A 37 -3.62 23.36 -0.88
N THR A 38 -4.36 24.07 -1.73
CA THR A 38 -5.55 23.55 -2.40
C THR A 38 -5.29 22.26 -3.17
N ALA A 39 -4.10 22.09 -3.77
CA ALA A 39 -3.77 20.93 -4.58
C ALA A 39 -3.81 19.61 -3.78
N ASN A 40 -3.34 19.61 -2.53
CA ASN A 40 -3.24 18.42 -1.68
C ASN A 40 -4.23 18.41 -0.50
N SER A 41 -5.09 19.43 -0.41
CA SER A 41 -6.00 19.61 0.72
C SER A 41 -6.98 18.44 0.92
N HIS A 42 -7.43 17.82 -0.16
CA HIS A 42 -8.41 16.74 -0.14
C HIS A 42 -7.89 15.48 0.59
N GLU A 43 -6.64 15.06 0.33
CA GLU A 43 -6.02 13.92 1.01
C GLU A 43 -5.84 14.18 2.50
N ARG A 44 -5.32 15.37 2.85
CA ARG A 44 -5.09 15.76 4.26
C ARG A 44 -6.39 15.82 5.05
N LEU A 45 -7.47 16.35 4.47
CA LEU A 45 -8.78 16.39 5.11
C LEU A 45 -9.41 14.99 5.24
N ALA A 46 -9.28 14.15 4.21
CA ALA A 46 -9.74 12.77 4.25
C ALA A 46 -9.05 11.95 5.35
N GLU A 47 -7.74 12.12 5.55
CA GLU A 47 -6.99 11.47 6.62
C GLU A 47 -7.53 11.84 8.02
N VAL A 48 -7.86 13.13 8.24
CA VAL A 48 -8.43 13.59 9.51
C VAL A 48 -9.77 12.92 9.79
N VAL A 49 -10.66 12.87 8.79
CA VAL A 49 -11.96 12.22 8.91
C VAL A 49 -11.79 10.72 9.12
N GLY A 50 -10.96 10.06 8.33
CA GLY A 50 -10.69 8.63 8.43
C GLY A 50 -10.17 8.22 9.81
N ARG A 51 -9.23 9.00 10.38
CA ARG A 51 -8.70 8.76 11.73
C ARG A 51 -9.77 8.90 12.81
N GLN A 52 -10.63 9.92 12.73
CA GLN A 52 -11.72 10.10 13.70
C GLN A 52 -12.77 9.00 13.57
N LEU A 53 -13.15 8.65 12.35
CA LEU A 53 -14.11 7.59 12.06
C LEU A 53 -13.61 6.24 12.59
N ALA A 54 -12.33 5.92 12.39
CA ALA A 54 -11.74 4.70 12.94
C ALA A 54 -11.88 4.60 14.47
N LEU A 55 -11.66 5.71 15.20
CA LEU A 55 -11.83 5.74 16.65
C LEU A 55 -13.30 5.57 17.06
N ILE A 56 -14.22 6.23 16.36
CA ILE A 56 -15.66 6.12 16.62
C ILE A 56 -16.12 4.67 16.40
N LEU A 57 -15.70 4.05 15.29
CA LEU A 57 -16.05 2.67 14.96
C LEU A 57 -15.49 1.68 15.99
N ASP A 58 -14.30 1.92 16.52
CA ASP A 58 -13.71 1.07 17.55
C ASP A 58 -14.44 1.18 18.91
N ASP A 59 -14.93 2.38 19.25
CA ASP A 59 -15.65 2.67 20.51
C ASP A 59 -17.12 2.20 20.49
N LEU A 60 -17.67 1.82 19.33
CA LEU A 60 -19.04 1.32 19.23
C LEU A 60 -19.24 0.06 20.11
N ALA A 61 -20.27 0.11 20.94
CA ALA A 61 -20.66 -0.99 21.81
C ALA A 61 -21.25 -2.17 21.02
N GLY A 62 -21.00 -3.39 21.50
CA GLY A 62 -21.49 -4.63 20.91
C GLY A 62 -20.46 -5.75 21.02
N GLN A 63 -20.90 -6.99 20.89
CA GLN A 63 -20.03 -8.16 20.77
C GLN A 63 -20.00 -8.61 19.31
N ASP A 64 -18.80 -8.95 18.81
CA ASP A 64 -18.51 -9.55 17.51
C ASP A 64 -19.44 -9.08 16.37
N ASP A 65 -20.38 -9.93 15.95
CA ASP A 65 -21.27 -9.68 14.81
C ASP A 65 -22.17 -8.45 15.00
N GLN A 66 -22.63 -8.18 16.23
CA GLN A 66 -23.47 -7.02 16.51
C GLN A 66 -22.66 -5.72 16.41
N LYS A 67 -21.38 -5.74 16.83
CA LYS A 67 -20.48 -4.61 16.66
C LYS A 67 -20.23 -4.36 15.17
N LEU A 68 -19.95 -5.42 14.39
CA LEU A 68 -19.71 -5.31 12.95
C LEU A 68 -20.94 -4.79 12.18
N LEU A 69 -22.14 -5.25 12.51
CA LEU A 69 -23.38 -4.72 11.93
C LEU A 69 -23.63 -3.25 12.29
N SER A 70 -23.31 -2.85 13.52
CA SER A 70 -23.46 -1.45 13.96
C SER A 70 -22.46 -0.54 13.24
N GLN A 71 -21.21 -1.00 13.07
CA GLN A 71 -20.19 -0.33 12.28
C GLN A 71 -20.62 -0.17 10.81
N LEU A 72 -21.10 -1.25 10.19
CA LEU A 72 -21.62 -1.24 8.82
C LEU A 72 -22.75 -0.23 8.65
N THR A 73 -23.71 -0.24 9.58
CA THR A 73 -24.87 0.66 9.54
C THR A 73 -24.41 2.11 9.60
N LEU A 74 -23.56 2.47 10.56
CA LEU A 74 -23.04 3.83 10.69
C LEU A 74 -22.29 4.29 9.44
N VAL A 75 -21.45 3.43 8.85
CA VAL A 75 -20.69 3.77 7.65
C VAL A 75 -21.62 3.97 6.45
N ASN A 76 -22.58 3.07 6.24
CA ASN A 76 -23.53 3.19 5.13
C ASN A 76 -24.45 4.41 5.27
N ASP A 77 -24.90 4.76 6.47
CA ASP A 77 -25.69 5.96 6.72
C ASP A 77 -24.89 7.22 6.36
N LEU A 78 -23.61 7.28 6.75
CA LEU A 78 -22.71 8.39 6.40
C LEU A 78 -22.52 8.48 4.88
N LEU A 79 -22.31 7.36 4.19
CA LEU A 79 -22.17 7.31 2.73
C LEU A 79 -23.46 7.76 2.02
N LEU A 80 -24.63 7.37 2.53
CA LEU A 80 -25.92 7.82 2.00
C LEU A 80 -26.09 9.34 2.15
N ASP A 81 -25.75 9.90 3.31
CA ASP A 81 -25.78 11.34 3.56
C ASP A 81 -24.85 12.11 2.62
N LEU A 82 -23.63 11.58 2.37
CA LEU A 82 -22.69 12.17 1.42
C LEU A 82 -23.23 12.13 -0.01
N ARG A 83 -23.81 11.00 -0.42
CA ARG A 83 -24.41 10.85 -1.76
C ARG A 83 -25.52 11.87 -2.01
N GLN A 84 -26.30 12.23 -1.00
CA GLN A 84 -27.35 13.25 -1.11
C GLN A 84 -26.79 14.67 -1.22
N ARG A 85 -25.67 14.96 -0.55
CA ARG A 85 -25.08 16.30 -0.48
C ARG A 85 -24.22 16.65 -1.69
N VAL A 86 -23.68 15.66 -2.40
CA VAL A 86 -22.78 15.89 -3.53
C VAL A 86 -23.52 15.67 -4.86
N SER A 87 -23.92 16.76 -5.52
CA SER A 87 -24.45 16.71 -6.88
C SER A 87 -23.33 16.38 -7.88
N GLY A 88 -23.52 15.34 -8.70
CA GLY A 88 -22.57 14.95 -9.76
C GLY A 88 -21.55 13.86 -9.38
N SER A 89 -21.36 13.57 -8.09
CA SER A 89 -20.48 12.48 -7.61
C SER A 89 -21.25 11.32 -6.97
N ALA A 90 -22.58 11.31 -7.10
CA ALA A 90 -23.44 10.29 -6.49
C ALA A 90 -23.11 8.86 -6.96
N GLU A 91 -22.55 8.71 -8.16
CA GLU A 91 -22.09 7.42 -8.69
C GLU A 91 -20.77 6.94 -8.06
N VAL A 92 -19.96 7.84 -7.49
CA VAL A 92 -18.66 7.49 -6.89
C VAL A 92 -18.82 6.95 -5.46
N VAL A 93 -19.89 7.36 -4.77
CA VAL A 93 -20.12 6.94 -3.38
C VAL A 93 -20.78 5.56 -3.39
N GLU A 94 -20.02 4.50 -3.13
CA GLU A 94 -20.53 3.12 -3.05
C GLU A 94 -20.84 2.72 -1.61
N LEU A 95 -21.91 1.93 -1.41
CA LEU A 95 -22.26 1.39 -0.10
C LEU A 95 -21.54 0.07 0.15
N LEU A 96 -21.22 -0.21 1.41
CA LEU A 96 -20.68 -1.49 1.83
C LEU A 96 -21.79 -2.55 1.82
N ALA A 97 -21.46 -3.74 1.33
CA ALA A 97 -22.35 -4.89 1.32
C ALA A 97 -22.61 -5.44 2.74
N ASN A 98 -23.78 -6.04 2.93
CA ASN A 98 -24.13 -6.83 4.11
C ASN A 98 -24.25 -8.30 3.69
N PRO A 99 -23.47 -9.25 4.27
CA PRO A 99 -22.48 -9.06 5.34
C PRO A 99 -21.21 -8.33 4.89
N VAL A 100 -20.50 -7.70 5.84
CA VAL A 100 -19.19 -7.09 5.57
C VAL A 100 -18.19 -8.18 5.26
N GLN A 101 -17.71 -8.23 4.03
CA GLN A 101 -16.75 -9.22 3.56
C GLN A 101 -15.65 -8.56 2.75
N ARG A 102 -14.44 -9.11 2.85
CA ARG A 102 -13.30 -8.71 2.06
C ARG A 102 -13.10 -9.70 0.92
N LEU A 103 -13.07 -9.22 -0.31
CA LEU A 103 -12.61 -10.01 -1.45
C LEU A 103 -11.10 -10.21 -1.33
N THR A 104 -10.65 -11.44 -1.12
CA THR A 104 -9.22 -11.76 -0.95
C THR A 104 -8.58 -12.33 -2.21
N SER A 105 -9.36 -12.95 -3.09
CA SER A 105 -8.88 -13.49 -4.36
C SER A 105 -10.04 -13.84 -5.29
N ILE A 106 -9.77 -13.84 -6.60
CA ILE A 106 -10.63 -14.44 -7.63
C ILE A 106 -9.75 -15.44 -8.37
N HIS A 107 -10.18 -16.69 -8.45
CA HIS A 107 -9.39 -17.75 -9.07
C HIS A 107 -10.28 -18.88 -9.61
N PRO A 108 -9.77 -19.69 -10.56
CA PRO A 108 -10.47 -20.90 -11.00
C PRO A 108 -10.74 -21.87 -9.84
N GLN A 109 -11.73 -22.74 -10.04
CA GLN A 109 -12.09 -23.75 -9.04
C GLN A 109 -10.86 -24.60 -8.68
N HIS A 110 -10.63 -24.80 -7.37
CA HIS A 110 -9.49 -25.55 -6.82
C HIS A 110 -8.09 -24.93 -7.03
N GLN A 111 -7.99 -23.67 -7.45
CA GLN A 111 -6.71 -22.96 -7.63
C GLN A 111 -6.59 -21.76 -6.68
N THR A 112 -6.78 -21.97 -5.37
CA THR A 112 -6.69 -20.87 -4.41
C THR A 112 -5.26 -20.34 -4.32
N PRO A 113 -5.04 -19.03 -4.58
CA PRO A 113 -3.72 -18.45 -4.51
C PRO A 113 -3.25 -18.35 -3.07
N GLN A 114 -1.93 -18.50 -2.88
CA GLN A 114 -1.32 -18.30 -1.58
C GLN A 114 -1.05 -16.80 -1.36
N ALA A 115 -1.78 -16.19 -0.43
CA ALA A 115 -1.59 -14.79 -0.07
C ALA A 115 -0.26 -14.58 0.72
N PRO A 116 0.40 -13.43 0.56
CA PRO A 116 1.52 -13.02 1.41
C PRO A 116 1.10 -12.91 2.89
N GLU A 117 2.02 -13.24 3.80
CA GLU A 117 1.80 -13.16 5.25
C GLU A 117 1.69 -11.73 5.74
N THR A 118 2.36 -10.78 5.09
CA THR A 118 2.33 -9.35 5.41
C THR A 118 1.03 -8.66 4.96
N GLY A 119 0.21 -9.36 4.16
CA GLY A 119 -0.92 -8.77 3.45
C GLY A 119 -0.49 -7.90 2.27
N LEU A 120 -1.45 -7.56 1.40
CA LEU A 120 -1.19 -6.77 0.18
C LEU A 120 -1.38 -5.26 0.36
N SER A 121 -2.18 -4.85 1.34
CA SER A 121 -2.58 -3.43 1.54
C SER A 121 -1.83 -2.75 2.68
N THR A 122 -1.14 -3.51 3.52
CA THR A 122 -0.44 -3.03 4.71
C THR A 122 1.05 -2.94 4.44
N PRO A 123 1.70 -1.79 4.67
CA PRO A 123 3.13 -1.69 4.50
C PRO A 123 3.86 -2.58 5.51
N TRP A 124 4.96 -3.20 5.09
CA TRP A 124 5.82 -4.00 5.95
C TRP A 124 7.29 -3.59 5.82
N LEU A 125 7.99 -3.50 6.95
CA LEU A 125 9.42 -3.21 6.98
C LEU A 125 10.21 -4.49 7.23
N PHE A 126 10.92 -4.97 6.21
CA PHE A 126 11.80 -6.13 6.32
C PHE A 126 13.17 -5.72 6.89
N THR A 127 13.51 -6.22 8.07
CA THR A 127 14.78 -5.92 8.78
C THR A 127 15.69 -7.14 8.93
N ALA A 128 15.39 -8.25 8.25
CA ALA A 128 16.07 -9.54 8.39
C ALA A 128 16.08 -10.09 9.83
N GLY A 129 15.09 -9.70 10.64
CA GLY A 129 14.88 -10.24 11.99
C GLY A 129 14.43 -11.70 11.93
N LYS A 130 14.80 -12.49 12.96
CA LYS A 130 14.46 -13.92 13.05
C LYS A 130 12.95 -14.19 13.12
N ASP A 131 12.20 -13.24 13.68
CA ASP A 131 10.74 -13.33 13.87
C ASP A 131 9.96 -12.55 12.81
N THR A 132 10.59 -12.21 11.67
CA THR A 132 9.93 -11.51 10.56
C THR A 132 9.67 -12.46 9.40
N PRO A 133 8.55 -12.30 8.66
CA PRO A 133 8.33 -13.02 7.41
C PRO A 133 9.53 -12.85 6.48
N SER A 134 9.89 -13.93 5.80
CA SER A 134 11.02 -13.92 4.89
C SER A 134 10.68 -13.10 3.64
N LEU A 135 11.42 -12.01 3.38
CA LEU A 135 11.26 -11.19 2.18
C LEU A 135 11.23 -12.02 0.90
N LEU A 136 12.10 -13.03 0.78
CA LEU A 136 12.13 -13.90 -0.39
C LEU A 136 10.83 -14.68 -0.58
N HIS A 137 10.23 -15.17 0.50
CA HIS A 137 8.98 -15.93 0.42
C HIS A 137 7.79 -15.01 0.10
N GLU A 138 7.75 -13.82 0.70
CA GLU A 138 6.74 -12.79 0.37
C GLU A 138 6.82 -12.38 -1.09
N LEU A 139 8.02 -12.07 -1.60
CA LEU A 139 8.22 -11.79 -3.02
C LEU A 139 7.77 -12.95 -3.91
N LYS A 140 8.08 -14.20 -3.55
CA LYS A 140 7.61 -15.37 -4.33
C LYS A 140 6.08 -15.45 -4.38
N ARG A 141 5.39 -15.19 -3.27
CA ARG A 141 3.93 -15.20 -3.19
C ARG A 141 3.30 -14.07 -4.00
N GLU A 142 3.86 -12.86 -3.92
CA GLU A 142 3.37 -11.72 -4.71
C GLU A 142 3.61 -11.92 -6.20
N LEU A 143 4.83 -12.32 -6.60
CA LEU A 143 5.19 -12.54 -8.00
C LEU A 143 4.29 -13.59 -8.67
N ALA A 144 3.91 -14.64 -7.95
CA ALA A 144 3.04 -15.70 -8.49
C ALA A 144 1.60 -15.24 -8.81
N ASN A 145 1.17 -14.09 -8.28
CA ASN A 145 -0.22 -13.63 -8.35
C ASN A 145 -0.37 -12.26 -9.01
N CYS A 146 0.63 -11.81 -9.76
CA CYS A 146 0.63 -10.53 -10.46
C CYS A 146 0.63 -10.70 -11.99
N ASN A 147 0.11 -9.70 -12.69
CA ASN A 147 0.15 -9.65 -14.16
C ASN A 147 1.33 -8.81 -14.69
N GLN A 148 1.94 -8.01 -13.82
CA GLN A 148 3.06 -7.14 -14.15
C GLN A 148 3.98 -6.99 -12.93
N VAL A 149 5.29 -6.99 -13.18
CA VAL A 149 6.34 -6.80 -12.18
C VAL A 149 7.26 -5.68 -12.62
N ASP A 150 7.36 -4.63 -11.81
CA ASP A 150 8.31 -3.54 -12.02
C ASP A 150 9.44 -3.64 -10.97
N ILE A 151 10.65 -3.96 -11.43
CA ILE A 151 11.84 -4.06 -10.59
C ILE A 151 12.68 -2.80 -10.80
N LEU A 152 12.62 -1.88 -9.86
CA LEU A 152 13.50 -0.71 -9.80
C LEU A 152 14.51 -0.89 -8.67
N VAL A 153 15.77 -1.14 -9.03
CA VAL A 153 16.82 -1.41 -8.04
C VAL A 153 18.18 -0.91 -8.52
N SER A 154 18.97 -0.36 -7.59
CA SER A 154 20.26 0.25 -7.93
C SER A 154 21.29 -0.74 -8.46
N PHE A 155 21.31 -1.98 -7.96
CA PHE A 155 22.23 -3.01 -8.43
C PHE A 155 21.58 -4.40 -8.37
N ILE A 156 22.01 -5.29 -9.26
CA ILE A 156 21.50 -6.66 -9.36
C ILE A 156 22.69 -7.62 -9.35
N THR A 157 22.68 -8.56 -8.41
CA THR A 157 23.70 -9.61 -8.33
C THR A 157 23.16 -10.95 -8.82
N GLN A 158 24.05 -11.81 -9.31
CA GLN A 158 23.71 -13.16 -9.74
C GLN A 158 23.16 -14.00 -8.57
N THR A 159 23.69 -13.82 -7.36
CA THR A 159 23.20 -14.54 -6.17
C THR A 159 21.78 -14.13 -5.80
N GLY A 160 21.42 -12.86 -5.98
CA GLY A 160 20.05 -12.37 -5.78
C GLY A 160 19.08 -12.99 -6.78
N VAL A 161 19.40 -12.89 -8.08
CA VAL A 161 18.55 -13.41 -9.16
C VAL A 161 18.34 -14.92 -9.04
N ARG A 162 19.38 -15.70 -8.72
CA ARG A 162 19.26 -17.15 -8.53
C ARG A 162 18.23 -17.57 -7.47
N ARG A 163 17.99 -16.75 -6.44
CA ARG A 163 16.98 -17.07 -5.42
C ARG A 163 15.54 -16.96 -5.93
N LEU A 164 15.35 -16.18 -6.98
CA LEU A 164 14.06 -15.93 -7.63
C LEU A 164 13.93 -16.65 -8.98
N GLU A 165 14.95 -17.37 -9.43
CA GLU A 165 15.00 -18.02 -10.74
C GLU A 165 13.76 -18.90 -11.01
N ASP A 166 13.43 -19.81 -10.10
CA ASP A 166 12.29 -20.73 -10.26
C ASP A 166 10.96 -19.99 -10.44
N VAL A 167 10.71 -18.96 -9.62
CA VAL A 167 9.46 -18.19 -9.69
C VAL A 167 9.43 -17.32 -10.94
N LEU A 168 10.55 -16.69 -11.30
CA LEU A 168 10.65 -15.86 -12.50
C LEU A 168 10.40 -16.69 -13.76
N GLN A 169 10.94 -17.91 -13.85
CA GLN A 169 10.67 -18.82 -14.95
C GLN A 169 9.21 -19.25 -15.00
N ALA A 170 8.63 -19.60 -13.84
CA ALA A 170 7.24 -20.04 -13.76
C ALA A 170 6.26 -18.94 -14.21
N ILE A 171 6.44 -17.70 -13.74
CA ILE A 171 5.52 -16.60 -14.05
C ILE A 171 5.71 -16.05 -15.48
N THR A 172 6.90 -16.21 -16.06
CA THR A 172 7.19 -15.81 -17.44
C THR A 172 7.00 -16.93 -18.46
N ALA A 173 6.52 -18.10 -18.02
CA ALA A 173 6.24 -19.20 -18.93
C ALA A 173 5.24 -18.76 -20.01
N VAL A 174 5.54 -19.10 -21.26
CA VAL A 174 4.67 -18.77 -22.39
C VAL A 174 3.49 -19.73 -22.45
N ASP A 175 2.31 -19.19 -22.74
CA ASP A 175 1.11 -19.98 -22.98
C ASP A 175 1.13 -20.64 -24.38
N ALA A 176 0.05 -21.35 -24.71
CA ALA A 176 -0.10 -22.00 -26.02
C ALA A 176 -0.12 -21.02 -27.21
N THR A 177 -0.28 -19.71 -26.96
CA THR A 177 -0.22 -18.64 -27.98
C THR A 177 1.17 -18.01 -28.10
N GLY A 178 2.12 -18.45 -27.29
CA GLY A 178 3.50 -17.96 -27.28
C GLY A 178 3.70 -16.68 -26.46
N ASN A 179 2.69 -16.26 -25.69
CA ASN A 179 2.74 -15.04 -24.89
C ASN A 179 2.97 -15.36 -23.41
N SER A 180 3.82 -14.56 -22.76
CA SER A 180 3.95 -14.59 -21.30
C SER A 180 2.74 -13.91 -20.66
N CYS A 181 2.12 -14.57 -19.70
CA CYS A 181 1.03 -14.00 -18.90
C CYS A 181 1.49 -12.83 -18.01
N VAL A 182 2.78 -12.78 -17.66
CA VAL A 182 3.36 -11.75 -16.80
C VAL A 182 4.41 -10.95 -17.54
N GLN A 183 4.31 -9.62 -17.44
CA GLN A 183 5.28 -8.69 -18.00
C GLN A 183 6.24 -8.20 -16.91
N ILE A 184 7.54 -8.34 -17.13
CA ILE A 184 8.56 -7.88 -16.19
C ILE A 184 9.30 -6.68 -16.79
N ARG A 185 9.41 -5.58 -16.05
CA ARG A 185 10.25 -4.44 -16.40
C ARG A 185 11.31 -4.24 -15.35
N VAL A 186 12.57 -4.27 -15.77
CA VAL A 186 13.73 -4.09 -14.89
C VAL A 186 14.42 -2.78 -15.24
N LEU A 187 14.53 -1.88 -14.27
CA LEU A 187 15.29 -0.65 -14.35
C LEU A 187 16.43 -0.70 -13.33
N THR A 188 17.67 -0.62 -13.81
CA THR A 188 18.85 -0.63 -12.94
C THR A 188 19.95 0.27 -13.47
N THR A 189 21.07 0.36 -12.74
CA THR A 189 22.24 1.16 -13.12
C THR A 189 23.52 0.37 -12.89
N THR A 190 24.59 0.77 -13.56
CA THR A 190 25.94 0.20 -13.42
C THR A 190 26.90 1.11 -12.66
N TYR A 191 26.44 2.20 -12.04
CA TYR A 191 27.36 3.24 -11.54
C TYR A 191 28.36 2.79 -10.47
N THR A 192 28.02 1.80 -9.65
CA THR A 192 28.93 1.23 -8.64
C THR A 192 29.76 0.06 -9.15
N GLY A 193 29.48 -0.45 -10.36
CA GLY A 193 30.04 -1.70 -10.86
C GLY A 193 29.56 -2.96 -10.12
N ALA A 194 28.54 -2.85 -9.24
CA ALA A 194 28.01 -3.99 -8.47
C ALA A 194 26.97 -4.83 -9.24
N THR A 195 26.56 -4.38 -10.43
CA THR A 195 25.58 -5.07 -11.26
C THR A 195 26.26 -6.14 -12.13
N ASP A 196 25.86 -7.39 -11.95
CA ASP A 196 26.41 -8.54 -12.68
C ASP A 196 25.80 -8.63 -14.08
N ALA A 197 26.63 -8.54 -15.13
CA ALA A 197 26.18 -8.68 -16.52
C ALA A 197 25.43 -10.00 -16.77
N LYS A 198 25.91 -11.12 -16.18
CA LYS A 198 25.24 -12.43 -16.28
C LYS A 198 23.84 -12.44 -15.67
N ALA A 199 23.61 -11.65 -14.63
CA ALA A 199 22.30 -11.54 -14.00
C ALA A 199 21.34 -10.77 -14.90
N LEU A 200 21.81 -9.69 -15.54
CA LEU A 200 21.04 -8.94 -16.53
C LEU A 200 20.73 -9.77 -17.77
N ASP A 201 21.73 -10.48 -18.31
CA ASP A 201 21.56 -11.36 -19.47
C ASP A 201 20.52 -12.45 -19.20
N TYR A 202 20.53 -13.03 -17.99
CA TYR A 202 19.52 -13.99 -17.57
C TYR A 202 18.13 -13.35 -17.58
N LEU A 203 17.96 -12.19 -16.92
CA LEU A 203 16.67 -11.51 -16.85
C LEU A 203 16.15 -11.11 -18.24
N ALA A 204 17.02 -10.59 -19.10
CA ALA A 204 16.66 -10.16 -20.46
C ALA A 204 16.26 -11.32 -21.38
N ARG A 205 16.61 -12.57 -21.04
CA ARG A 205 16.20 -13.77 -21.78
C ARG A 205 14.87 -14.34 -21.33
N LEU A 206 14.33 -13.90 -20.20
CA LEU A 206 13.01 -14.35 -19.75
C LEU A 206 11.93 -13.81 -20.71
N PRO A 207 10.95 -14.64 -21.11
CA PRO A 207 9.85 -14.16 -21.94
C PRO A 207 9.08 -13.03 -21.26
N GLY A 208 8.67 -12.00 -22.01
CA GLY A 208 7.95 -10.86 -21.44
C GLY A 208 8.78 -9.98 -20.50
N CYS A 209 10.10 -10.17 -20.42
CA CYS A 209 10.98 -9.34 -19.60
C CYS A 209 11.69 -8.27 -20.45
N THR A 210 11.61 -7.02 -20.01
CA THR A 210 12.34 -5.88 -20.58
C THR A 210 13.32 -5.33 -19.56
N VAL A 211 14.61 -5.34 -19.89
CA VAL A 211 15.67 -4.78 -19.04
C VAL A 211 16.18 -3.48 -19.65
N LYS A 212 16.20 -2.40 -18.87
CA LYS A 212 16.87 -1.15 -19.22
C LYS A 212 17.89 -0.80 -18.14
N VAL A 213 19.07 -0.39 -18.60
CA VAL A 213 20.20 -0.05 -17.74
C VAL A 213 20.55 1.41 -17.97
N SER A 214 20.51 2.22 -16.92
CA SER A 214 21.13 3.55 -16.94
C SER A 214 22.64 3.38 -16.79
N LEU A 215 23.36 3.87 -17.78
CA LEU A 215 24.82 3.89 -17.81
C LEU A 215 25.39 5.20 -17.24
N ASP A 216 24.61 5.98 -16.48
CA ASP A 216 24.99 7.31 -15.95
C ASP A 216 26.09 7.29 -14.86
N GLY A 217 26.90 6.23 -14.82
CA GLY A 217 28.08 6.10 -14.00
C GLY A 217 29.35 6.11 -14.84
N ARG A 218 29.73 7.29 -15.33
CA ARG A 218 30.95 7.61 -16.11
C ARG A 218 31.06 7.03 -17.51
#